data_AF-A0A7C6N6R5-F1
#
_entry.id   AF-A0A7C6N6R5-F1
#
_cell.length_a   1.000
_cell.length_b   1.000
_cell.length_c   1.000
_cell.angle_alpha   90.00
_cell.angle_beta   90.00
_cell.angle_gamma   90.00
#
_symmetry.space_group_name_H-M   'P 1'
#
loop_
_entity.id
_entity.type
_entity.pdbx_description
1 polymer ?
#
loop_
_entity_poly.entity_id
_entity_poly.type
_entity_poly.pdbx_seq_one_letter_code
_entity_poly.pdbx_strand_id
1 'polypeptide(L)'
;MIEVSRDDLVRALKRFKGLAKQDLLASELTADPAYWRTHAESRRTEYKKLIDLVETSGIEKACVYAFKTYQDLNTGENEEDFGEYKGREQAIELFFHIFGIDPEKLRIARKKRKNYEEFSCQYPIKEIV
;
A
#
# COMPACT_ATOMS: atom_id res chain seq x y z
N MET A 1 4.12 -2.60 20.38
CA MET A 1 4.08 -3.81 19.55
C MET A 1 2.66 -3.93 19.02
N ILE A 2 2.50 -3.98 17.71
CA ILE A 2 1.22 -4.07 17.01
C ILE A 2 1.03 -5.54 16.67
N GLU A 3 0.03 -6.18 17.26
CA GLU A 3 -0.25 -7.58 17.03
C GLU A 3 -1.32 -7.72 15.96
N VAL A 4 -1.07 -8.56 14.96
CA VAL A 4 -1.93 -8.68 13.78
C VAL A 4 -2.12 -10.13 13.40
N SER A 5 -3.38 -10.53 13.20
CA SER A 5 -3.73 -11.81 12.59
C SER A 5 -3.50 -11.75 11.08
N ARG A 6 -2.82 -12.77 10.54
CA ARG A 6 -2.64 -12.94 9.09
C ARG A 6 -3.98 -12.90 8.35
N ASP A 7 -4.97 -13.62 8.86
CA ASP A 7 -6.28 -13.74 8.23
C ASP A 7 -7.04 -12.42 8.20
N ASP A 8 -6.93 -11.62 9.27
CA ASP A 8 -7.57 -10.31 9.33
C ASP A 8 -6.91 -9.31 8.39
N LEU A 9 -5.58 -9.33 8.29
CA LEU A 9 -4.84 -8.50 7.33
C LEU A 9 -5.22 -8.86 5.89
N VAL A 10 -5.23 -10.15 5.55
CA VAL A 10 -5.62 -10.63 4.22
C VAL A 10 -7.07 -10.26 3.92
N ARG A 11 -7.98 -10.37 4.90
CA ARG A 11 -9.38 -9.96 4.75
C ARG A 11 -9.52 -8.46 4.48
N ALA A 12 -8.78 -7.62 5.20
CA ALA A 12 -8.76 -6.18 4.98
C ALA A 12 -8.23 -5.83 3.58
N LEU A 13 -7.13 -6.44 3.16
CA LEU A 13 -6.56 -6.24 1.82
C LEU A 13 -7.51 -6.70 0.70
N LYS A 14 -8.22 -7.83 0.87
CA LYS A 14 -9.23 -8.31 -0.08
C LYS A 14 -10.39 -7.30 -0.22
N ARG A 15 -10.80 -6.64 0.88
CA ARG A 15 -11.79 -5.54 0.83
C ARG A 15 -11.27 -4.33 0.06
N PHE A 16 -10.05 -3.87 0.34
CA PHE A 16 -9.45 -2.73 -0.39
C PHE A 16 -9.25 -3.03 -1.88
N LYS A 17 -8.86 -4.24 -2.24
CA LYS A 17 -8.80 -4.70 -3.63
C LYS A 17 -10.18 -4.69 -4.30
N GLY A 18 -11.23 -5.03 -3.57
CA GLY A 18 -12.62 -4.92 -4.02
C GLY A 18 -13.04 -3.48 -4.29
N LEU A 19 -12.70 -2.56 -3.40
CA LEU A 19 -12.94 -1.13 -3.58
C LEU A 19 -12.19 -0.57 -4.79
N ALA A 20 -10.90 -0.89 -4.95
CA ALA A 20 -10.14 -0.49 -6.12
C ALA A 20 -10.72 -1.03 -7.44
N LYS A 21 -11.33 -2.23 -7.43
CA LYS A 21 -12.07 -2.75 -8.59
C LYS A 21 -13.32 -1.92 -8.87
N GLN A 22 -14.05 -1.49 -7.85
CA GLN A 22 -15.22 -0.62 -8.01
C GLN A 22 -14.81 0.74 -8.57
N ASP A 23 -13.74 1.34 -8.03
CA ASP A 23 -13.18 2.60 -8.52
C ASP A 23 -12.77 2.50 -9.99
N LEU A 24 -12.16 1.38 -10.39
CA LEU A 24 -11.80 1.12 -11.79
C LEU A 24 -13.03 1.12 -12.71
N LEU A 25 -14.11 0.46 -12.30
CA LEU A 25 -15.36 0.42 -13.07
C LEU A 25 -16.05 1.79 -13.15
N ALA A 26 -15.88 2.62 -12.11
CA ALA A 26 -16.44 3.97 -12.05
C ALA A 26 -15.58 5.03 -12.75
N SER A 27 -14.33 4.71 -13.11
CA SER A 27 -13.36 5.68 -13.67
C SER A 27 -13.87 6.38 -14.93
N GLU A 28 -14.60 5.69 -15.80
CA GLU A 28 -15.21 6.25 -17.02
C GLU A 28 -16.21 7.39 -16.75
N LEU A 29 -16.74 7.49 -15.52
CA LEU A 29 -17.72 8.50 -15.13
C LEU A 29 -17.09 9.72 -14.45
N THR A 30 -15.76 9.79 -14.40
CA THR A 30 -15.02 10.86 -13.72
C THR A 30 -14.57 11.95 -14.68
N ALA A 31 -14.12 13.09 -14.13
CA ALA A 31 -13.60 14.21 -14.92
C ALA A 31 -12.27 13.90 -15.63
N ASP A 32 -11.53 12.90 -15.15
CA ASP A 32 -10.27 12.43 -15.74
C ASP A 32 -10.21 10.88 -15.73
N PRO A 33 -10.87 10.22 -16.69
CA PRO A 33 -10.94 8.77 -16.72
C PRO A 33 -9.58 8.08 -16.80
N ALA A 34 -8.61 8.69 -17.49
CA ALA A 34 -7.28 8.10 -17.65
C ALA A 34 -6.55 8.01 -16.30
N TYR A 35 -6.47 9.12 -15.57
CA TYR A 35 -5.89 9.16 -14.23
C TYR A 35 -6.58 8.19 -13.27
N TRP A 36 -7.92 8.21 -13.20
CA TRP A 36 -8.66 7.39 -12.24
C TRP A 36 -8.58 5.90 -12.57
N ARG A 37 -8.49 5.55 -13.86
CA ARG A 37 -8.29 4.16 -14.30
C ARG A 37 -6.91 3.64 -13.87
N THR A 38 -5.83 4.36 -14.19
CA THR A 38 -4.45 3.95 -13.82
C THR A 38 -4.26 3.94 -12.30
N HIS A 39 -4.82 4.91 -11.59
CA HIS A 39 -4.81 4.98 -10.13
C HIS A 39 -5.52 3.79 -9.47
N ALA A 40 -6.71 3.43 -9.95
CA ALA A 40 -7.45 2.29 -9.41
C ALA A 40 -6.79 0.95 -9.74
N GLU A 41 -6.25 0.82 -10.95
CA GLU A 41 -5.52 -0.38 -11.39
C GLU A 41 -4.23 -0.60 -10.59
N SER A 42 -3.45 0.46 -10.36
CA SER A 42 -2.21 0.36 -9.60
C SER A 42 -2.47 -0.02 -8.14
N ARG A 43 -3.51 0.56 -7.50
CA ARG A 43 -3.98 0.12 -6.17
C ARG A 43 -4.33 -1.37 -6.14
N ARG A 44 -5.14 -1.81 -7.11
CA ARG A 44 -5.60 -3.20 -7.18
C ARG A 44 -4.44 -4.18 -7.35
N THR A 45 -3.45 -3.81 -8.14
CA THR A 45 -2.23 -4.58 -8.38
C THR A 45 -1.36 -4.66 -7.12
N GLU A 46 -1.15 -3.53 -6.45
CA GLU A 46 -0.37 -3.45 -5.21
C GLU A 46 -1.03 -4.28 -4.09
N TYR A 47 -2.34 -4.18 -3.89
CA TYR A 47 -3.06 -5.03 -2.93
C TYR A 47 -2.97 -6.51 -3.26
N LYS A 48 -3.03 -6.89 -4.54
CA LYS A 48 -2.84 -8.30 -4.94
C LYS A 48 -1.44 -8.78 -4.52
N LYS A 49 -0.40 -7.98 -4.81
CA LYS A 49 0.97 -8.33 -4.46
C LYS A 49 1.17 -8.46 -2.95
N LEU A 50 0.59 -7.56 -2.16
CA LEU A 50 0.63 -7.61 -0.70
C LEU A 50 -0.08 -8.83 -0.14
N ILE A 51 -1.26 -9.20 -0.68
CA ILE A 51 -1.96 -10.43 -0.29
C ILE A 51 -1.06 -11.64 -0.56
N ASP A 52 -0.52 -11.75 -1.77
CA ASP A 52 0.34 -12.88 -2.17
C ASP A 52 1.57 -12.98 -1.24
N LEU A 53 2.18 -11.84 -0.88
CA LEU A 53 3.32 -11.81 0.05
C LEU A 53 2.95 -12.22 1.47
N VAL A 54 1.83 -11.72 2.00
CA VAL A 54 1.36 -12.10 3.35
C VAL A 54 1.04 -13.60 3.41
N GLU A 55 0.34 -14.13 2.41
CA GLU A 55 -0.06 -15.53 2.36
C GLU A 55 1.15 -16.47 2.19
N THR A 56 2.13 -16.11 1.36
CA THR A 56 3.29 -16.99 1.04
C THR A 56 4.48 -16.82 1.96
N SER A 57 4.69 -15.62 2.51
CA SER A 57 5.95 -15.22 3.14
C SER A 57 5.78 -14.56 4.51
N GLY A 58 4.54 -14.37 4.98
CA GLY A 58 4.23 -13.75 6.26
C GLY A 58 4.20 -12.22 6.23
N ILE A 59 3.69 -11.63 7.32
CA ILE A 59 3.44 -10.18 7.42
C ILE A 59 4.74 -9.38 7.32
N GLU A 60 5.81 -9.85 7.96
CA GLU A 60 7.10 -9.13 7.99
C GLU A 60 7.66 -8.89 6.59
N LYS A 61 7.70 -9.90 5.72
CA LYS A 61 8.20 -9.74 4.35
C LYS A 61 7.31 -8.81 3.52
N ALA A 62 6.00 -8.82 3.75
CA ALA A 62 5.09 -7.88 3.10
C ALA A 62 5.37 -6.43 3.55
N CYS A 63 5.64 -6.20 4.84
CA CYS A 63 6.03 -4.89 5.36
C CYS A 63 7.38 -4.40 4.81
N VAL A 64 8.40 -5.27 4.73
CA VAL A 64 9.69 -4.93 4.10
C VAL A 64 9.48 -4.51 2.64
N TYR A 65 8.71 -5.28 1.88
CA TYR A 65 8.40 -4.98 0.50
C TYR A 65 7.66 -3.65 0.34
N ALA A 66 6.57 -3.47 1.09
CA ALA A 66 5.74 -2.27 1.02
C ALA A 66 6.55 -1.02 1.36
N PHE A 67 7.35 -1.08 2.43
CA PHE A 67 8.16 0.05 2.86
C PHE A 67 9.23 0.42 1.84
N LYS A 68 10.00 -0.55 1.33
CA LYS A 68 10.99 -0.30 0.27
C LYS A 68 10.34 0.28 -0.98
N THR A 69 9.23 -0.32 -1.41
CA THR A 69 8.47 0.16 -2.56
C THR A 69 8.04 1.62 -2.36
N TYR A 70 7.52 1.97 -1.18
CA TYR A 70 7.14 3.35 -0.86
C TYR A 70 8.31 4.33 -0.89
N GLN A 71 9.49 3.93 -0.39
CA GLN A 71 10.71 4.74 -0.44
C GLN A 71 11.14 5.03 -1.88
N ASP A 72 11.03 4.01 -2.74
CA ASP A 72 11.50 4.03 -4.12
C ASP A 72 10.49 4.63 -5.11
N LEU A 73 9.26 4.94 -4.67
CA LEU A 73 8.30 5.65 -5.50
C LEU A 73 8.94 6.97 -5.96
N ASN A 74 8.89 7.26 -7.26
CA ASN A 74 9.27 8.54 -7.83
C ASN A 74 8.02 9.17 -8.45
N THR A 75 7.84 10.49 -8.27
CA THR A 75 6.76 11.22 -8.93
C THR A 75 6.93 11.06 -10.43
N GLY A 76 5.94 10.45 -11.09
CA GLY A 76 5.92 10.23 -12.54
C GLY A 76 6.08 11.53 -13.34
N GLU A 77 6.58 11.41 -14.58
CA GLU A 77 6.85 12.55 -15.44
C GLU A 77 5.62 12.98 -16.28
N ASN A 78 4.65 12.08 -16.48
CA ASN A 78 3.40 12.32 -17.21
C ASN A 78 2.15 11.97 -16.37
N GLU A 79 0.94 12.24 -16.91
CA GLU A 79 -0.34 11.99 -16.20
C GLU A 79 -0.62 10.51 -15.89
N GLU A 80 -0.28 9.59 -16.80
CA GLU A 80 -0.44 8.14 -16.57
C GLU A 80 0.48 7.66 -15.44
N ASP A 81 1.76 8.06 -15.49
CA ASP A 81 2.76 7.78 -14.46
C ASP A 81 2.36 8.42 -13.13
N PHE A 82 1.70 9.58 -13.17
CA PHE A 82 1.21 10.27 -11.98
C PHE A 82 0.04 9.53 -11.32
N GLY A 83 -0.92 9.04 -12.12
CA GLY A 83 -2.02 8.20 -11.64
C GLY A 83 -1.52 6.88 -11.05
N GLU A 84 -0.59 6.20 -11.74
CA GLU A 84 0.04 4.98 -11.21
C GLU A 84 0.75 5.27 -9.88
N TYR A 85 1.63 6.28 -9.86
CA TYR A 85 2.36 6.72 -8.66
C TYR A 85 1.41 6.96 -7.49
N LYS A 86 0.35 7.74 -7.70
CA LYS A 86 -0.61 8.10 -6.66
C LYS A 86 -1.39 6.89 -6.16
N GLY A 87 -1.78 5.98 -7.04
CA GLY A 87 -2.48 4.78 -6.61
C GLY A 87 -1.58 3.83 -5.80
N ARG A 88 -0.31 3.67 -6.17
CA ARG A 88 0.65 2.87 -5.39
C ARG A 88 0.97 3.52 -4.04
N GLU A 89 1.17 4.83 -4.01
CA GLU A 89 1.33 5.62 -2.78
C GLU A 89 0.14 5.38 -1.84
N GLN A 90 -1.09 5.53 -2.34
CA GLN A 90 -2.29 5.34 -1.54
C GLN A 90 -2.44 3.89 -1.05
N ALA A 91 -2.16 2.90 -1.90
CA ALA A 91 -2.28 1.49 -1.53
C ALA A 91 -1.37 1.13 -0.36
N ILE A 92 -0.12 1.59 -0.40
CA ILE A 92 0.86 1.31 0.66
C ILE A 92 0.52 2.11 1.93
N GLU A 93 0.11 3.37 1.81
CA GLU A 93 -0.34 4.17 2.96
C GLU A 93 -1.51 3.48 3.67
N LEU A 94 -2.50 2.99 2.93
CA LEU A 94 -3.64 2.25 3.49
C LEU A 94 -3.23 0.89 4.06
N PHE A 95 -2.27 0.18 3.46
CA PHE A 95 -1.74 -1.06 4.03
C PHE A 95 -1.15 -0.83 5.42
N PHE A 96 -0.30 0.18 5.59
CA PHE A 96 0.25 0.52 6.91
C PHE A 96 -0.80 1.08 7.87
N HIS A 97 -1.83 1.75 7.34
CA HIS A 97 -2.96 2.22 8.13
C HIS A 97 -3.76 1.08 8.77
N ILE A 98 -3.81 -0.12 8.17
CA ILE A 98 -4.40 -1.32 8.81
C ILE A 98 -3.73 -1.61 10.16
N PHE A 99 -2.43 -1.32 10.28
CA PHE A 99 -1.66 -1.48 11.51
C PHE A 99 -1.78 -0.28 12.47
N GLY A 100 -2.63 0.71 12.17
CA GLY A 100 -2.75 1.95 12.94
C GLY A 100 -1.59 2.93 12.71
N ILE A 101 -0.82 2.75 11.63
CA ILE A 101 0.26 3.67 11.29
C ILE A 101 -0.29 4.74 10.34
N ASP A 102 -0.29 5.97 10.82
CA ASP A 102 -0.73 7.13 10.03
C ASP A 102 0.18 7.35 8.80
N PRO A 103 -0.40 7.65 7.61
CA PRO A 103 0.36 7.97 6.41
C PRO A 103 1.46 9.03 6.58
N GLU A 104 1.25 10.02 7.46
CA GLU A 104 2.25 11.06 7.72
C GLU A 104 3.55 10.48 8.30
N LYS A 105 3.46 9.39 9.08
CA LYS A 105 4.65 8.69 9.61
C LYS A 105 5.47 8.06 8.50
N LEU A 106 4.83 7.51 7.47
CA LEU A 106 5.50 6.96 6.28
C LEU A 106 6.17 8.08 5.48
N ARG A 107 5.48 9.20 5.26
CA ARG A 107 6.03 10.37 4.56
C ARG A 107 7.26 10.94 5.27
N ILE A 108 7.21 11.06 6.60
CA ILE A 108 8.35 11.48 7.42
C ILE A 108 9.51 10.48 7.27
N ALA A 109 9.23 9.18 7.31
CA ALA A 109 10.26 8.15 7.14
C ALA A 109 10.92 8.23 5.76
N ARG A 110 10.13 8.48 4.70
CA ARG A 110 10.62 8.68 3.33
C ARG A 110 11.46 9.93 3.16
N LYS A 111 11.02 11.06 3.71
CA LYS A 111 11.81 12.31 3.73
C LYS A 111 13.15 12.12 4.44
N LYS A 112 13.17 11.34 5.52
CA LYS A 112 14.37 11.03 6.29
C LYS A 112 15.22 9.89 5.71
N ARG A 113 14.81 9.29 4.58
CA ARG A 113 15.49 8.14 3.95
C ARG A 113 15.76 7.00 4.94
N LYS A 114 14.81 6.76 5.85
CA LYS A 114 14.92 5.66 6.83
C LYS A 114 14.90 4.31 6.10
N ASN A 115 15.64 3.34 6.62
CA ASN A 115 15.46 1.93 6.23
C ASN A 115 14.30 1.29 7.01
N TYR A 116 13.95 0.06 6.66
CA TYR A 116 12.82 -0.64 7.29
C TYR A 116 13.14 -1.05 8.74
N GLU A 117 14.39 -1.35 9.04
CA GLU A 117 14.88 -1.72 10.37
C GLU A 117 14.65 -0.57 11.37
N GLU A 118 15.01 0.66 10.99
CA GLU A 118 14.76 1.87 11.79
C GLU A 118 13.26 2.15 11.94
N PHE A 119 12.48 1.89 10.91
CA PHE A 119 11.03 2.09 10.93
C PHE A 119 10.32 1.07 11.83
N SER A 120 10.69 -0.20 11.72
CA SER A 120 10.12 -1.31 12.50
C SER A 120 10.50 -1.23 13.98
N CYS A 121 11.66 -0.67 14.33
CA CYS A 121 11.97 -0.32 15.74
C CYS A 121 10.96 0.67 16.34
N GLN A 122 10.48 1.64 15.55
CA GLN A 122 9.51 2.64 16.00
C GLN A 122 8.07 2.09 15.97
N TYR A 123 7.77 1.20 15.02
CA TYR A 123 6.46 0.59 14.81
C TYR A 123 6.59 -0.94 14.69
N PRO A 124 6.86 -1.64 15.81
CA PRO A 124 7.09 -3.08 15.76
C PRO A 124 5.77 -3.81 15.48
N ILE A 125 5.65 -4.41 14.29
CA ILE A 125 4.52 -5.23 13.85
C ILE A 125 4.89 -6.70 14.07
N LYS A 126 4.01 -7.45 14.72
CA LYS A 126 4.19 -8.87 15.00
C LYS A 126 2.97 -9.66 14.55
N GLU A 127 3.22 -10.71 13.80
CA GLU A 127 2.20 -11.69 13.41
C GLU A 127 1.83 -12.56 14.61
N ILE A 128 0.53 -12.67 14.89
CA ILE A 128 -0.01 -13.59 15.88
C ILE A 128 -0.21 -14.94 15.19
N VAL A 129 0.37 -16.00 15.77
CA VAL A 129 0.23 -17.39 15.32
C VAL A 129 -0.91 -18.07 16.06
#